data_AF-A0A8T6EMC2-F1
#
_entry.id   AF-A0A8T6EMC2-F1
#
_cell.length_a   1.000
_cell.length_b   1.000
_cell.length_c   1.000
_cell.angle_alpha   90.00
_cell.angle_beta   90.00
_cell.angle_gamma   90.00
#
_symmetry.space_group_name_H-M   'P 1'
#
loop_
_entity.id
_entity.type
_entity.pdbx_description
1 polymer ?
#
loop_
_entity_poly.entity_id
_entity_poly.type
_entity_poly.pdbx_seq_one_letter_code
_entity_poly.pdbx_strand_id
1 'polypeptide(L)' 'GCGEVIILLSVRMQRLRPGAVFRLTARDLGAPEDIPAWCRLTGRRLLRAEHPCYWIEQRGA' A
#
# COMPACT_ATOMS: atom_id res chain seq x y z
N GLY A 1 -5.46 -5.93 15.17
CA GLY A 1 -5.24 -4.47 15.10
C GLY A 1 -4.54 -4.14 13.80
N CYS A 2 -4.95 -3.06 13.11
CA CYS A 2 -4.52 -2.72 11.75
C CYS A 2 -2.99 -2.54 11.58
N GLY A 3 -2.24 -2.30 12.67
CA GLY A 3 -0.79 -2.08 12.63
C GLY A 3 0.04 -3.26 12.12
N GLU A 4 -0.34 -4.50 12.46
CA GLU A 4 0.41 -5.70 12.02
C GLU A 4 0.32 -5.91 10.49
N VAL A 5 -0.85 -5.60 9.92
CA VAL A 5 -1.10 -5.69 8.47
C VAL A 5 -0.25 -4.67 7.71
N ILE A 6 -0.12 -3.45 8.23
CA ILE A 6 0.68 -2.39 7.61
C ILE A 6 2.18 -2.71 7.67
N ILE A 7 2.66 -3.27 8.77
CA ILE A 7 4.07 -3.71 8.89
C ILE A 7 4.36 -4.80 7.85
N LEU A 8 3.49 -5.81 7.75
CA LEU A 8 3.66 -6.91 6.81
C LEU A 8 3.59 -6.44 5.35
N LEU A 9 2.70 -5.50 5.03
CA LEU A 9 2.65 -4.84 3.72
C LEU A 9 3.95 -4.10 3.42
N SER A 10 4.46 -3.34 4.39
CA SER A 10 5.71 -2.57 4.26
C SER A 10 6.89 -3.50 3.95
N VAL A 11 7.03 -4.61 4.68
CA VAL A 11 8.09 -5.61 4.45
C VAL A 11 7.97 -6.24 3.07
N ARG A 12 6.76 -6.59 2.62
CA ARG A 12 6.56 -7.15 1.27
C ARG A 12 6.93 -6.15 0.18
N MET A 13 6.52 -4.90 0.34
CA MET A 13 6.80 -3.86 -0.65
C MET A 13 8.28 -3.49 -0.73
N GLN A 14 9.01 -3.48 0.38
CA GLN A 14 10.47 -3.23 0.37
C GLN A 14 11.26 -4.30 -0.41
N ARG A 15 10.74 -5.52 -0.54
CA ARG A 15 11.37 -6.59 -1.33
C ARG A 15 11.12 -6.45 -2.84
N LEU A 16 10.22 -5.55 -3.24
CA LEU A 16 9.93 -5.31 -4.65
C LEU A 16 10.97 -4.38 -5.25
N ARG A 17 11.28 -4.59 -6.53
CA ARG A 17 12.13 -3.65 -7.27
C ARG A 17 11.41 -2.30 -7.41
N PRO A 18 12.14 -1.17 -7.45
CA PRO A 18 11.57 0.11 -7.84
C PRO A 18 10.79 -0.01 -9.17
N GLY A 19 9.60 0.58 -9.23
CA GLY A 19 8.67 0.50 -10.36
C GLY A 19 7.75 -0.73 -10.35
N ALA A 20 7.94 -1.69 -9.45
CA ALA A 20 7.02 -2.82 -9.33
C ALA A 20 5.67 -2.37 -8.75
N VAL A 21 4.58 -2.94 -9.29
CA VAL A 21 3.22 -2.66 -8.84
C VAL A 21 2.70 -3.81 -7.98
N PHE A 22 2.28 -3.49 -6.77
CA PHE A 22 1.64 -4.42 -5.84
C PHE A 22 0.13 -4.17 -5.79
N ARG A 23 -0.67 -5.22 -6.01
CA ARG A 23 -2.12 -5.18 -5.82
C ARG A 23 -2.46 -5.61 -4.40
N LEU A 24 -2.97 -4.69 -3.61
CA LEU A 24 -3.51 -4.93 -2.27
C LEU A 24 -5.03 -5.08 -2.33
N THR A 25 -5.58 -6.05 -1.61
CA THR A 25 -7.02 -6.14 -1.34
C THR A 25 -7.26 -5.91 0.15
N ALA A 26 -7.98 -4.85 0.48
CA ALA A 26 -8.32 -4.46 1.85
C ALA A 26 -9.83 -4.21 1.94
N ARG A 27 -10.50 -4.88 2.88
CA ARG A 27 -11.96 -4.85 3.06
C ARG A 27 -12.39 -3.99 4.24
N ASP A 28 -11.44 -3.46 4.98
CA ASP A 28 -11.69 -2.58 6.12
C ASP A 28 -12.31 -1.27 5.63
N LEU A 29 -13.30 -0.78 6.38
CA LEU A 29 -13.99 0.48 6.04
C LEU A 29 -13.05 1.70 6.05
N GLY A 30 -11.96 1.64 6.83
CA GLY A 30 -10.92 2.67 6.88
C GLY A 30 -9.89 2.60 5.76
N ALA A 31 -9.81 1.48 5.01
CA ALA A 31 -8.81 1.29 3.96
C ALA A 31 -8.81 2.38 2.87
N PRO A 32 -9.98 2.93 2.43
CA PRO A 32 -10.02 4.05 1.50
C PRO A 32 -9.29 5.30 1.99
N GLU A 33 -9.16 5.52 3.30
CA GLU A 33 -8.45 6.68 3.89
C GLU A 33 -7.01 6.30 4.30
N ASP A 34 -6.85 5.14 4.92
CA ASP A 34 -5.57 4.66 5.45
C ASP A 34 -4.54 4.37 4.36
N ILE A 35 -4.95 3.74 3.25
CA ILE A 35 -4.01 3.34 2.19
C ILE A 35 -3.39 4.56 1.49
N PRO A 36 -4.17 5.58 1.06
CA PRO A 36 -3.60 6.82 0.52
C PRO A 36 -2.70 7.54 1.53
N ALA A 37 -3.10 7.61 2.80
CA ALA A 37 -2.28 8.23 3.85
C ALA A 37 -0.95 7.49 4.03
N TRP A 38 -0.98 6.16 4.13
CA TRP A 38 0.21 5.32 4.25
C TRP A 38 1.14 5.44 3.04
N CYS A 39 0.59 5.51 1.81
CA CYS A 39 1.41 5.71 0.61
C CYS A 39 2.17 7.05 0.68
N ARG A 40 1.51 8.14 1.09
CA ARG A 40 2.14 9.46 1.27
C ARG A 40 3.23 9.43 2.33
N LEU A 41 2.93 8.85 3.49
CA LEU A 41 3.88 8.75 4.61
C LEU A 41 5.13 7.95 4.27
N THR A 42 5.01 6.97 3.37
CA THR A 42 6.12 6.09 3.00
C THR A 42 6.76 6.40 1.65
N GLY A 43 6.38 7.52 1.01
CA GLY A 43 6.92 7.92 -0.30
C GLY A 43 6.50 7.02 -1.47
N ARG A 44 5.52 6.14 -1.27
CA ARG A 44 5.00 5.22 -2.29
C ARG A 44 3.94 5.89 -3.13
N ARG A 45 3.78 5.42 -4.36
CA ARG A 45 2.76 5.94 -5.28
C ARG A 45 1.56 5.02 -5.31
N LEU A 46 0.41 5.55 -4.91
CA LEU A 46 -0.88 4.92 -5.18
C LEU A 46 -1.27 5.19 -6.63
N LEU A 47 -1.29 4.16 -7.46
CA LEU A 47 -1.67 4.26 -8.87
C LEU A 47 -3.19 4.28 -9.06
N ARG A 48 -3.89 3.45 -8.28
CA ARG A 48 -5.34 3.26 -8.39
C ARG A 48 -5.91 2.81 -7.05
N ALA A 49 -7.08 3.35 -6.71
CA ALA A 49 -7.82 3.01 -5.51
C ALA A 49 -9.28 2.75 -5.89
N GLU A 50 -9.68 1.49 -5.88
CA GLU A 50 -11.03 1.02 -6.18
C GLU A 50 -11.38 -0.01 -5.12
N HIS A 51 -11.87 0.46 -3.97
CA HIS A 51 -12.16 -0.41 -2.83
C HIS A 51 -12.99 -1.64 -3.27
N PRO A 52 -12.56 -2.87 -2.92
CA PRO A 52 -11.50 -3.21 -1.96
C PRO A 52 -10.07 -3.34 -2.55
N CYS A 53 -9.84 -3.00 -3.82
CA CYS A 53 -8.56 -3.17 -4.51
C CYS A 53 -7.74 -1.86 -4.65
N TYR A 54 -6.44 -1.96 -4.43
CA TYR A 54 -5.50 -0.84 -4.50
C TYR A 54 -4.22 -1.27 -5.21
N TRP A 55 -3.70 -0.42 -6.08
CA TRP A 55 -2.46 -0.68 -6.83
C TRP A 55 -1.41 0.31 -6.39
N ILE A 56 -0.34 -0.21 -5.80
CA ILE A 56 0.71 0.60 -5.17
C ILE A 56 2.01 0.30 -5.88
N GLU A 57 2.60 1.34 -6.47
CA GLU A 57 3.94 1.28 -7.06
C GLU A 57 4.99 1.47 -5.96
N GLN A 58 5.92 0.53 -5.89
CA GLN A 58 7.13 0.69 -5.10
C GLN A 58 8.01 1.73 -5.77
N ARG A 59 8.08 2.92 -5.18
CA ARG A 59 9.14 3.87 -5.48
C ARG A 59 10.30 3.50 -4.57
N GLY A 60 11.49 3.29 -5.14
CA GLY A 60 12.67 2.84 -4.39
C GLY A 60 12.94 3.71 -3.17
N ALA A 61 13.54 3.10 -2.15
CA ALA A 61 14.15 3.85 -1.04
C ALA A 61 15.29 4.72 -1.58
#